data_AF-A0AAU3ETS0-F1
#
_entry.id   AF-A0AAU3ETS0-F1
#
_cell.length_a   1.000
_cell.length_b   1.000
_cell.length_c   1.000
_cell.angle_alpha   90.00
_cell.angle_beta   90.00
_cell.angle_gamma   90.00
#
_symmetry.space_group_name_H-M   'P 1'
#
loop_
_entity.id
_entity.type
_entity.pdbx_description
1 polymer ?
#
loop_
_entity_poly.entity_id
_entity_poly.type
_entity_poly.pdbx_seq_one_letter_code
_entity_poly.pdbx_strand_id
1 'polypeptide(L)'
;MTPLKQWCDAHHRRVADWDSITYSSAPHCLRRIDGSKVYGDRVGEVHADGEIWSRALFDIRNALGARTADRIIINAQFGFAPDTSFKDAALTTIATAQRMYGSSAADTVRSAFKGREIPGIQ
;
A
#
# COMPACT_ATOMS: atom_id res chain seq x y z
N MET A 1 -5.69 6.60 24.94
CA MET A 1 -5.94 7.30 23.65
C MET A 1 -7.36 7.86 23.69
N THR A 2 -7.61 9.03 23.08
CA THR A 2 -8.95 9.64 23.04
C THR A 2 -9.87 8.95 22.03
N PRO A 3 -11.20 8.97 22.22
CA PRO A 3 -12.17 8.33 21.31
C PRO A 3 -12.05 8.82 19.86
N LEU A 4 -11.75 10.11 19.67
CA LEU A 4 -11.59 10.73 18.36
C LEU A 4 -10.39 10.13 17.59
N LYS A 5 -9.27 9.88 18.28
CA LYS A 5 -8.09 9.26 17.67
C LYS A 5 -8.38 7.82 17.26
N GLN A 6 -9.09 7.06 18.10
CA GLN A 6 -9.45 5.67 17.80
C GLN A 6 -10.43 5.57 16.62
N TRP A 7 -11.34 6.54 16.49
CA TRP A 7 -12.25 6.66 15.35
C TRP A 7 -11.46 6.96 14.06
N CYS A 8 -10.62 8.00 14.03
CA CYS A 8 -9.77 8.31 12.87
C CYS A 8 -8.86 7.14 12.45
N ASP A 9 -8.24 6.46 13.42
CA ASP A 9 -7.37 5.31 13.15
C ASP A 9 -8.14 4.11 12.55
N ALA A 10 -9.42 3.95 12.90
CA ALA A 10 -10.29 2.92 12.33
C ALA A 10 -10.74 3.24 10.89
N HIS A 11 -10.93 4.52 10.56
CA HIS A 11 -11.29 4.96 9.21
C HIS A 11 -10.12 4.83 8.21
N HIS A 12 -8.88 5.13 8.61
CA HIS A 12 -7.73 5.08 7.70
C HIS A 12 -7.43 3.70 7.08
N ARG A 13 -8.02 2.63 7.62
CA ARG A 13 -7.83 1.24 7.16
C ARG A 13 -8.93 0.79 6.19
N ARG A 14 -9.99 1.57 6.05
CA ARG A 14 -11.20 1.27 5.27
C ARG A 14 -11.29 2.22 4.09
N VAL A 15 -11.27 1.67 2.88
CA VAL A 15 -11.36 2.49 1.67
C VAL A 15 -12.83 2.68 1.30
N ALA A 16 -13.21 3.93 1.02
CA ALA A 16 -14.53 4.32 0.53
C ALA A 16 -15.68 3.81 1.41
N ASP A 17 -15.51 3.92 2.73
CA ASP A 17 -16.54 3.63 3.73
C ASP A 17 -17.82 4.45 3.51
N TRP A 18 -17.68 5.72 3.11
CA TRP A 18 -18.80 6.61 2.76
C TRP A 18 -19.62 6.13 1.55
N ASP A 19 -18.99 5.48 0.58
CA ASP A 19 -19.63 5.01 -0.65
C ASP A 19 -20.33 3.67 -0.43
N SER A 20 -19.73 2.81 0.40
CA SER A 20 -20.18 1.44 0.61
C SER A 20 -21.41 1.25 1.51
N ILE A 21 -22.06 2.33 1.95
CA ILE A 21 -23.16 2.30 2.94
C ILE A 21 -24.35 1.46 2.47
N THR A 22 -24.73 1.58 1.19
CA THR A 22 -25.98 0.96 0.67
C THR A 22 -25.79 -0.46 0.14
N TYR A 23 -24.55 -0.96 0.03
CA TYR A 23 -24.26 -2.24 -0.61
C TYR A 23 -23.15 -3.05 0.10
N SER A 24 -22.80 -2.71 1.35
CA SER A 24 -21.93 -3.53 2.22
C SER A 24 -22.50 -3.61 3.64
N SER A 25 -22.09 -4.62 4.41
CA SER A 25 -22.44 -4.71 5.84
C SER A 25 -21.51 -3.85 6.70
N ALA A 26 -22.03 -3.34 7.81
CA ALA A 26 -21.22 -2.59 8.76
C ALA A 26 -20.14 -3.49 9.42
N PRO A 27 -18.89 -2.99 9.60
CA PRO A 27 -18.42 -1.66 9.20
C PRO A 27 -18.21 -1.54 7.68
N HIS A 28 -18.84 -0.53 7.08
CA HIS A 28 -18.84 -0.29 5.64
C HIS A 28 -17.44 -0.01 5.11
N CYS A 29 -17.03 -0.72 4.06
CA CYS A 29 -15.90 -0.37 3.20
C CYS A 29 -15.95 -1.16 1.89
N LEU A 30 -15.37 -0.59 0.83
CA LEU A 30 -15.12 -1.34 -0.41
C LEU A 30 -14.00 -2.36 -0.25
N ARG A 31 -12.96 -1.99 0.50
CA ARG A 31 -11.78 -2.82 0.74
C ARG A 31 -11.03 -2.38 1.99
N ARG A 32 -10.22 -3.30 2.51
CA ARG A 32 -9.34 -3.05 3.66
C ARG A 32 -7.88 -3.04 3.24
N ILE A 33 -7.10 -2.12 3.80
CA ILE A 33 -5.67 -1.98 3.50
C ILE A 33 -4.77 -2.42 4.65
N ASP A 34 -5.34 -3.01 5.70
CA ASP A 34 -4.64 -3.60 6.84
C ASP A 34 -4.84 -5.12 6.93
N GLY A 35 -5.29 -5.75 5.83
CA GLY A 35 -5.35 -7.20 5.70
C GLY A 35 -3.96 -7.86 5.63
N SER A 36 -3.97 -9.19 5.54
CA SER A 36 -2.76 -10.03 5.49
C SER A 36 -2.41 -10.57 4.11
N LYS A 37 -3.20 -10.25 3.07
CA LYS A 37 -2.97 -10.79 1.72
C LYS A 37 -1.53 -10.58 1.23
N VAL A 38 -1.01 -11.60 0.58
CA VAL A 38 0.31 -11.64 -0.09
C VAL A 38 0.13 -11.97 -1.58
N TYR A 39 1.20 -11.86 -2.37
CA TYR A 39 1.16 -12.07 -3.83
C TYR A 39 0.62 -13.46 -4.25
N GLY A 40 0.77 -14.47 -3.40
CA GLY A 40 0.20 -15.80 -3.61
C GLY A 40 -1.33 -15.87 -3.55
N ASP A 41 -1.98 -14.90 -2.89
CA ASP A 41 -3.44 -14.87 -2.69
C ASP A 41 -4.21 -14.25 -3.87
N ARG A 42 -3.51 -13.90 -4.96
CA ARG A 42 -4.12 -13.24 -6.12
C ARG A 42 -5.17 -14.12 -6.78
N VAL A 43 -6.25 -13.48 -7.22
CA VAL A 43 -7.37 -14.10 -7.92
C VAL A 43 -7.56 -13.55 -9.33
N GLY A 44 -6.72 -12.60 -9.76
CA GLY A 44 -6.80 -11.99 -11.09
C GLY A 44 -7.87 -10.90 -11.20
N GLU A 45 -8.41 -10.43 -10.08
CA GLU A 45 -9.38 -9.33 -10.01
C GLU A 45 -8.68 -8.11 -9.42
N VAL A 46 -8.70 -6.99 -10.14
CA VAL A 46 -7.85 -5.82 -9.86
C VAL A 46 -8.13 -5.17 -8.50
N HIS A 47 -9.38 -5.21 -8.02
CA HIS A 47 -9.73 -4.63 -6.72
C HIS A 47 -9.27 -5.55 -5.56
N ALA A 48 -9.47 -6.85 -5.68
CA ALA A 48 -9.09 -7.87 -4.71
C ALA A 48 -7.57 -8.03 -4.61
N ASP A 49 -6.88 -8.07 -5.75
CA ASP A 49 -5.42 -8.15 -5.84
C ASP A 49 -4.78 -6.81 -5.43
N GLY A 50 -5.47 -5.70 -5.70
CA GLY A 50 -5.06 -4.36 -5.31
C GLY A 50 -4.94 -4.15 -3.80
N GLU A 51 -5.54 -5.00 -2.97
CA GLU A 51 -5.35 -4.99 -1.51
C GLU A 51 -3.92 -5.35 -1.12
N ILE A 52 -3.26 -6.26 -1.85
CA ILE A 52 -1.86 -6.65 -1.61
C ILE A 52 -0.95 -5.43 -1.80
N TRP A 53 -1.13 -4.73 -2.92
CA TRP A 53 -0.37 -3.51 -3.24
C TRP A 53 -0.64 -2.41 -2.22
N SER A 54 -1.92 -2.15 -1.96
CA SER A 54 -2.34 -1.06 -1.06
C SER A 54 -1.87 -1.28 0.37
N ARG A 55 -1.78 -2.54 0.82
CA ARG A 55 -1.19 -2.88 2.12
C ARG A 55 0.30 -2.55 2.20
N ALA A 56 1.09 -2.87 1.17
CA ALA A 56 2.50 -2.46 1.13
C ALA A 56 2.65 -0.93 1.23
N LEU A 57 1.84 -0.18 0.48
CA LEU A 57 1.85 1.28 0.53
C LEU A 57 1.47 1.81 1.92
N PHE A 58 0.51 1.17 2.59
CA PHE A 58 0.12 1.52 3.95
C PHE A 58 1.25 1.28 4.96
N ASP A 59 1.97 0.16 4.84
CA ASP A 59 3.12 -0.16 5.70
C ASP A 59 4.28 0.82 5.47
N ILE A 60 4.56 1.20 4.21
CA ILE A 60 5.54 2.26 3.88
C ILE A 60 5.15 3.57 4.54
N ARG A 61 3.87 3.95 4.45
CA ARG A 61 3.35 5.20 5.03
C ARG A 61 3.45 5.22 6.55
N ASN A 62 3.19 4.10 7.21
CA ASN A 62 3.33 3.97 8.65
C ASN A 62 4.80 4.04 9.10
N ALA A 63 5.71 3.44 8.34
CA ALA A 63 7.14 3.38 8.69
C ALA A 63 7.89 4.69 8.41
N LEU A 64 7.63 5.35 7.28
CA LEU A 64 8.33 6.58 6.86
C LEU A 64 7.58 7.87 7.20
N GLY A 65 6.32 7.76 7.61
CA GLY A 65 5.40 8.88 7.74
C GLY A 65 4.83 9.35 6.40
N ALA A 66 3.66 10.00 6.47
CA ALA A 66 2.86 10.42 5.31
C ALA A 66 3.67 11.20 4.27
N ARG A 67 4.34 12.28 4.68
CA ARG A 67 5.02 13.19 3.75
C ARG A 67 6.10 12.51 2.91
N THR A 68 6.92 11.66 3.53
CA THR A 68 8.03 10.96 2.87
C THR A 68 7.49 9.86 1.97
N ALA A 69 6.60 9.01 2.51
CA ALA A 69 6.00 7.92 1.76
C ALA A 69 5.23 8.40 0.53
N ASP A 70 4.34 9.39 0.69
CA ASP A 70 3.50 9.89 -0.40
C ASP A 70 4.36 10.48 -1.52
N ARG A 71 5.46 11.19 -1.18
CA ARG A 71 6.42 11.69 -2.18
C ARG A 71 7.10 10.55 -2.93
N ILE A 72 7.58 9.51 -2.24
CA ILE A 72 8.21 8.35 -2.90
C ILE A 72 7.21 7.66 -3.83
N ILE A 73 6.01 7.35 -3.33
CA ILE A 73 5.00 6.57 -4.03
C ILE A 73 4.51 7.31 -5.28
N ILE A 74 4.19 8.60 -5.16
CA ILE A 74 3.74 9.41 -6.30
C ILE A 74 4.86 9.58 -7.32
N ASN A 75 6.10 9.85 -6.89
CA ASN A 75 7.22 9.97 -7.83
C ASN A 75 7.53 8.66 -8.56
N ALA A 76 7.33 7.51 -7.92
CA ALA A 76 7.53 6.21 -8.54
C ALA A 76 6.52 5.95 -9.69
N GLN A 77 5.28 6.42 -9.57
CA GLN A 77 4.25 6.20 -10.60
C GLN A 77 4.60 6.81 -11.95
N PHE A 78 5.39 7.88 -12.00
CA PHE A 78 5.86 8.45 -13.27
C PHE A 78 6.81 7.51 -14.04
N GLY A 79 7.30 6.44 -13.41
CA GLY A 79 8.06 5.37 -14.07
C GLY A 79 7.22 4.17 -14.49
N PHE A 80 5.91 4.16 -14.26
CA PHE A 80 5.05 3.02 -14.60
C PHE A 80 4.52 3.15 -16.03
N ALA A 81 4.54 2.04 -16.77
CA ALA A 81 3.78 1.81 -17.99
C ALA A 81 2.40 1.15 -17.68
N PRO A 82 1.43 1.18 -18.61
CA PRO A 82 0.10 0.59 -18.41
C PRO A 82 0.09 -0.90 -18.01
N ASP A 83 1.13 -1.64 -18.38
CA ASP A 83 1.31 -3.08 -18.14
C ASP A 83 2.35 -3.39 -17.04
N THR A 84 2.75 -2.40 -16.24
CA THR A 84 3.75 -2.57 -15.18
C THR A 84 3.32 -3.65 -14.19
N SER A 85 4.15 -4.67 -14.03
CA SER A 85 3.91 -5.74 -13.06
C SER A 85 4.10 -5.29 -11.62
N PHE A 86 3.57 -6.03 -10.64
CA PHE A 86 3.83 -5.80 -9.22
C PHE A 86 5.33 -5.77 -8.89
N LYS A 87 6.12 -6.66 -9.52
CA LYS A 87 7.57 -6.72 -9.32
C LYS A 87 8.23 -5.43 -9.80
N ASP A 88 7.92 -5.01 -11.02
CA ASP A 88 8.58 -3.85 -11.63
C ASP A 88 8.15 -2.54 -10.95
N ALA A 89 6.87 -2.44 -10.54
CA ALA A 89 6.39 -1.33 -9.73
C ALA A 89 7.11 -1.27 -8.37
N ALA A 90 7.30 -2.41 -7.70
CA ALA A 90 8.00 -2.47 -6.42
C ALA A 90 9.48 -2.07 -6.56
N LEU A 91 10.19 -2.62 -7.55
CA LEU A 91 11.58 -2.25 -7.84
C LEU A 91 11.73 -0.76 -8.17
N THR A 92 10.81 -0.21 -8.97
CA THR A 92 10.79 1.22 -9.30
C THR A 92 10.54 2.10 -8.07
N THR A 93 9.68 1.64 -7.16
CA THR A 93 9.39 2.36 -5.90
C THR A 93 10.60 2.32 -4.96
N ILE A 94 11.29 1.17 -4.84
CA ILE A 94 12.53 1.03 -4.07
C ILE A 94 13.63 1.94 -4.63
N ALA A 95 13.83 1.94 -5.94
CA ALA A 95 14.82 2.80 -6.60
C ALA A 95 14.50 4.29 -6.43
N THR A 96 13.22 4.65 -6.41
CA THR A 96 12.77 6.02 -6.14
C THR A 96 13.04 6.44 -4.69
N ALA A 97 12.77 5.56 -3.73
CA ALA A 97 13.12 5.79 -2.33
C ALA A 97 14.64 6.00 -2.14
N GLN A 98 15.45 5.16 -2.78
CA GLN A 98 16.92 5.28 -2.78
C GLN A 98 17.37 6.65 -3.30
N ARG A 99 16.88 7.08 -4.47
CA ARG A 99 17.26 8.36 -5.07
C ARG A 99 16.86 9.57 -4.22
N MET A 100 15.69 9.52 -3.59
CA MET A 100 15.12 10.69 -2.91
C MET A 100 15.54 10.80 -1.44
N TYR A 101 15.75 9.67 -0.76
CA TYR A 101 15.90 9.62 0.69
C TYR A 101 16.99 8.63 1.17
N GLY A 102 17.73 8.00 0.25
CA GLY A 102 18.85 7.13 0.58
C GLY A 102 18.48 5.68 0.95
N SER A 103 19.47 4.91 1.36
CA SER A 103 19.37 3.45 1.58
C SER A 103 18.38 3.06 2.66
N SER A 104 18.35 3.77 3.80
CA SER A 104 17.42 3.44 4.88
C SER A 104 15.94 3.52 4.45
N ALA A 105 15.58 4.51 3.64
CA ALA A 105 14.24 4.60 3.07
C ALA A 105 13.99 3.49 2.05
N ALA A 106 14.97 3.19 1.19
CA ALA A 106 14.89 2.10 0.23
C ALA A 106 14.68 0.73 0.90
N ASP A 107 15.39 0.47 2.00
CA ASP A 107 15.28 -0.78 2.77
C ASP A 107 13.93 -0.90 3.47
N THR A 108 13.38 0.22 3.94
CA THR A 108 12.02 0.27 4.49
C THR A 108 10.98 -0.08 3.44
N VAL A 109 11.08 0.52 2.25
CA VAL A 109 10.18 0.23 1.12
C VAL A 109 10.32 -1.22 0.64
N ARG A 110 11.56 -1.70 0.51
CA ARG A 110 11.87 -3.09 0.17
C ARG A 110 11.24 -4.06 1.16
N SER A 111 11.38 -3.80 2.47
CA SER A 111 10.80 -4.63 3.52
C SER A 111 9.27 -4.72 3.44
N ALA A 112 8.59 -3.62 3.12
CA ALA A 112 7.14 -3.63 2.94
C ALA A 112 6.71 -4.53 1.76
N PHE A 113 7.39 -4.46 0.61
CA PHE A 113 7.09 -5.33 -0.53
C PHE A 113 7.49 -6.79 -0.28
N LYS A 114 8.61 -7.05 0.41
CA LYS A 114 8.96 -8.41 0.87
C LYS A 114 7.90 -8.98 1.80
N GLY A 115 7.37 -8.16 2.71
CA GLY A 115 6.29 -8.55 3.61
C GLY A 115 4.97 -8.88 2.89
N ARG A 116 4.82 -8.53 1.60
CA ARG A 116 3.71 -8.93 0.72
C ARG A 116 4.07 -10.03 -0.27
N GLU A 117 5.27 -10.61 -0.14
CA GLU A 117 5.81 -11.65 -1.02
C GLU A 117 5.81 -11.24 -2.51
N ILE A 118 6.01 -9.95 -2.80
CA ILE A 118 6.13 -9.49 -4.18
C ILE A 118 7.33 -10.20 -4.84
N PRO A 119 7.14 -10.88 -5.99
CA PRO A 119 8.17 -11.74 -6.55
C PRO A 119 9.39 -10.94 -6.98
N GLY A 120 10.57 -11.50 -6.74
CA GLY A 120 11.84 -10.89 -7.15
C GLY A 120 12.32 -9.73 -6.27
N ILE A 121 11.68 -9.48 -5.12
CA ILE A 121 12.19 -8.52 -4.13
C ILE A 121 13.06 -9.28 -3.11
N GLN A 122 14.38 -9.09 -3.22
CA GLN A 122 15.37 -9.61 -2.28
C GLN A 122 15.58 -8.65 -1.12
#